data_AF-A0A0W1FQW7-F1
#
_entry.id   AF-A0A0W1FQW7-F1
#
_cell.length_a   1.000
_cell.length_b   1.000
_cell.length_c   1.000
_cell.angle_alpha   90.00
_cell.angle_beta   90.00
_cell.angle_gamma   90.00
#
_symmetry.space_group_name_H-M   'P 1'
#
loop_
_entity.id
_entity.type
_entity.pdbx_description
1 polymer ?
#
loop_
_entity_poly.entity_id
_entity_poly.type
_entity_poly.pdbx_seq_one_letter_code
_entity_poly.pdbx_strand_id
1 'polypeptide(L)'
;MKKLLSAIAIGAMLLQPVPVIAKEKEPVKITGPANAKGVTNVAIGSFNVGFIFESIDRTAASGGLMGAFGGTTKAKSELVGVTPEMMQAVTDAAYADFVSQLTASGYSVQAPGDLFAHATMAKTKSQDMPLDINIALEKGSKGKATYYKPTALPALLMIPGDFMGSGLSSMGMNMQAGQASMALTNYAKAANVGVVNVVYLIDFSQQKRPGAFSFGGLQVNSALSVSADYSRATLIAPNGKQSVITVKAPVAVEGEFVEKSDASSGGDKALQAGANVAGGVAAVLGFGGLRFGKTRKFAFTAKPGNYEEGAAKAASLTSEMLIGRLAPLR
;
A
#
# COMPACT_ATOMS: atom_id res chain seq x y z
N MET A 1 -35.62 -47.49 -8.29
CA MET A 1 -35.41 -46.90 -6.95
C MET A 1 -33.92 -46.94 -6.66
N LYS A 2 -33.26 -45.78 -6.75
CA LYS A 2 -32.55 -45.09 -5.64
C LYS A 2 -31.33 -45.88 -5.09
N LYS A 3 -30.13 -45.39 -5.44
CA LYS A 3 -29.09 -44.85 -4.53
C LYS A 3 -28.01 -45.91 -4.25
N LEU A 4 -26.70 -45.67 -4.15
CA LEU A 4 -25.82 -44.49 -4.15
C LEU A 4 -24.41 -45.04 -4.45
N LEU A 5 -23.72 -44.51 -5.45
CA LEU A 5 -22.27 -44.64 -5.59
C LEU A 5 -21.63 -43.34 -5.11
N SER A 6 -20.42 -43.47 -4.57
CA SER A 6 -19.41 -42.44 -4.29
C SER A 6 -19.36 -41.94 -2.84
N ALA A 7 -18.45 -42.55 -2.08
CA ALA A 7 -17.89 -41.97 -0.87
C ALA A 7 -16.44 -41.52 -1.14
N ILE A 8 -16.27 -40.20 -1.12
CA ILE A 8 -15.23 -39.48 -0.37
C ILE A 8 -13.76 -39.77 -0.77
N ALA A 9 -13.26 -38.97 -1.70
CA ALA A 9 -11.87 -38.50 -1.69
C ALA A 9 -11.89 -37.04 -1.18
N ILE A 10 -11.71 -36.84 0.13
CA ILE A 10 -11.43 -35.51 0.69
C ILE A 10 -9.94 -35.29 0.48
N GLY A 11 -9.60 -34.63 -0.64
CA GLY A 11 -8.31 -34.00 -0.82
C GLY A 11 -8.25 -32.78 0.10
N ALA A 12 -7.24 -32.73 0.97
CA ALA A 12 -6.90 -31.56 1.75
C ALA A 12 -6.55 -30.39 0.80
N MET A 13 -7.53 -29.54 0.50
CA MET A 13 -7.27 -28.25 -0.12
C MET A 13 -6.65 -27.33 0.94
N LEU A 14 -5.36 -27.06 0.76
CA LEU A 14 -4.68 -25.94 1.38
C LEU A 14 -5.50 -24.67 1.13
N LEU A 15 -5.90 -23.98 2.20
CA LEU A 15 -6.57 -22.68 2.17
C LEU A 15 -5.62 -21.67 1.51
N GLN A 16 -5.72 -21.52 0.19
CA GLN A 16 -5.05 -20.45 -0.53
C GLN A 16 -5.81 -19.14 -0.28
N PRO A 17 -5.11 -18.02 0.02
CA PRO A 17 -5.76 -16.74 0.23
C PRO A 17 -6.45 -16.27 -1.06
N VAL A 18 -7.77 -16.09 -0.99
CA VAL A 18 -8.58 -15.65 -2.13
C VAL A 18 -8.53 -14.12 -2.25
N PRO A 19 -8.14 -13.56 -3.41
CA PRO A 19 -8.17 -12.12 -3.62
C PRO A 19 -9.63 -11.62 -3.67
N VAL A 20 -10.02 -10.74 -2.73
CA VAL A 20 -11.35 -10.12 -2.71
C VAL A 20 -11.23 -8.66 -3.15
N ILE A 21 -11.40 -8.45 -4.46
CA ILE A 21 -11.57 -7.11 -5.06
C ILE A 21 -13.01 -6.67 -4.80
N ALA A 22 -13.21 -5.51 -4.15
CA ALA A 22 -14.55 -4.95 -3.94
C ALA A 22 -15.25 -4.73 -5.29
N LYS A 23 -16.39 -5.39 -5.51
CA LYS A 23 -17.23 -5.21 -6.70
C LYS A 23 -17.79 -3.79 -6.73
N GLU A 24 -17.85 -3.19 -7.93
CA GLU A 24 -18.60 -1.97 -8.34
C GLU A 24 -17.85 -0.64 -8.58
N LYS A 25 -16.52 -0.59 -8.59
CA LYS A 25 -15.79 0.55 -9.20
C LYS A 25 -14.65 0.04 -10.06
N GLU A 26 -14.40 0.65 -11.22
CA GLU A 26 -13.17 0.35 -11.97
C GLU A 26 -11.99 0.47 -10.99
N PRO A 27 -11.27 -0.63 -10.72
CA PRO A 27 -10.38 -0.70 -9.56
C PRO A 27 -9.10 0.12 -9.77
N VAL A 28 -8.92 0.65 -10.98
CA VAL A 28 -7.79 1.45 -11.45
C VAL A 28 -8.32 2.55 -12.36
N LYS A 29 -7.76 3.75 -12.24
CA LYS A 29 -8.01 4.89 -13.14
C LYS A 29 -6.80 5.07 -14.04
N ILE A 30 -6.99 5.16 -15.35
CA ILE A 30 -5.95 5.55 -16.30
C ILE A 30 -6.13 6.99 -16.77
N THR A 31 -5.05 7.75 -16.79
CA THR A 31 -4.96 9.12 -17.33
C THR A 31 -4.00 9.11 -18.51
N GLY A 32 -4.41 9.73 -19.62
CA GLY A 32 -3.61 9.78 -20.85
C GLY A 32 -3.38 8.45 -21.59
N PRO A 33 -4.35 7.50 -21.63
CA PRO A 33 -4.11 6.15 -22.18
C PRO A 33 -3.54 6.14 -23.61
N ALA A 34 -3.93 7.10 -24.46
CA ALA A 34 -3.42 7.23 -25.82
C ALA A 34 -1.89 7.43 -25.90
N ASN A 35 -1.27 7.92 -24.82
CA ASN A 35 0.17 8.13 -24.77
C ASN A 35 0.95 6.81 -24.65
N ALA A 36 0.33 5.74 -24.15
CA ALA A 36 0.94 4.41 -24.06
C ALA A 36 0.89 3.64 -25.40
N LYS A 37 0.20 4.19 -26.41
CA LYS A 37 -0.09 3.46 -27.64
C LYS A 37 1.18 3.12 -28.43
N GLY A 38 1.37 1.86 -28.80
CA GLY A 38 2.53 1.43 -29.60
C GLY A 38 3.81 1.22 -28.81
N VAL A 39 3.81 1.43 -27.49
CA VAL A 39 5.01 1.27 -26.67
C VAL A 39 5.18 -0.19 -26.30
N THR A 40 6.24 -0.84 -26.80
CA THR A 40 6.53 -2.26 -26.56
C THR A 40 7.88 -2.48 -25.88
N ASN A 41 8.86 -1.60 -26.14
CA ASN A 41 10.15 -1.59 -25.46
C ASN A 41 10.07 -0.64 -24.27
N VAL A 42 10.44 -1.13 -23.08
CA VAL A 42 10.37 -0.38 -21.84
C VAL A 42 11.61 -0.55 -20.98
N ALA A 43 11.91 0.45 -20.17
CA ALA A 43 12.90 0.41 -19.11
C ALA A 43 12.22 0.78 -17.78
N ILE A 44 12.68 0.23 -16.66
CA ILE A 44 12.15 0.58 -15.34
C ILE A 44 13.00 1.71 -14.76
N GLY A 45 12.42 2.91 -14.72
CA GLY A 45 13.09 4.13 -14.24
C GLY A 45 13.07 4.26 -12.73
N SER A 46 11.98 3.81 -12.10
CA SER A 46 11.87 3.70 -10.66
C SER A 46 10.90 2.59 -10.27
N PHE A 47 11.19 1.94 -9.14
CA PHE A 47 10.29 1.02 -8.49
C PHE A 47 10.47 1.21 -6.99
N ASN A 48 9.43 1.69 -6.31
CA ASN A 48 9.50 2.02 -4.89
C ASN A 48 8.37 1.33 -4.13
N VAL A 49 8.70 0.70 -3.01
CA VAL A 49 7.70 0.13 -2.11
C VAL A 49 7.78 0.87 -0.78
N GLY A 50 6.71 1.56 -0.43
CA GLY A 50 6.51 2.24 0.84
C GLY A 50 5.78 1.33 1.82
N PHE A 51 6.23 1.30 3.07
CA PHE A 51 5.60 0.55 4.14
C PHE A 51 5.08 1.50 5.22
N ILE A 52 3.81 1.35 5.59
CA ILE A 52 3.19 2.09 6.70
C ILE A 52 3.19 1.19 7.93
N PHE A 53 3.78 1.66 9.03
CA PHE A 53 3.81 0.93 10.30
C PHE A 53 2.96 1.59 11.38
N GLU A 54 2.62 2.86 11.21
CA GLU A 54 1.74 3.58 12.13
C GLU A 54 0.61 4.23 11.37
N SER A 55 -0.61 4.03 11.85
CA SER A 55 -1.76 4.84 11.44
C SER A 55 -2.47 5.42 12.65
N ILE A 56 -2.90 6.69 12.52
CA ILE A 56 -3.70 7.40 13.51
C ILE A 56 -5.04 7.73 12.88
N ASP A 57 -6.09 7.06 13.35
CA ASP A 57 -7.45 7.23 12.87
C ASP A 57 -8.23 8.26 13.67
N ARG A 58 -9.01 9.08 12.95
CA ARG A 58 -9.98 10.03 13.49
C ARG A 58 -11.32 9.85 12.78
N THR A 59 -12.17 8.96 13.25
CA THR A 59 -13.53 8.81 12.70
C THR A 59 -14.57 9.49 13.60
N ALA A 60 -15.49 10.22 12.97
CA ALA A 60 -16.73 10.66 13.59
C ALA A 60 -17.78 9.56 13.36
N ALA A 61 -18.47 9.17 14.44
CA ALA A 61 -19.52 8.16 14.54
C ALA A 61 -20.19 7.75 13.20
N SER A 62 -19.61 6.76 12.53
CA SER A 62 -20.31 5.97 11.52
C SER A 62 -19.99 4.49 11.79
N GLY A 63 -21.00 3.65 11.61
CA GLY A 63 -21.12 2.33 12.22
C GLY A 63 -19.92 1.39 12.08
N GLY A 64 -19.75 0.55 13.11
CA GLY A 64 -18.57 -0.25 13.41
C GLY A 64 -18.16 -0.03 14.86
N LEU A 65 -17.10 -0.69 15.35
CA LEU A 65 -16.64 -0.64 16.75
C LEU A 65 -16.70 0.76 17.40
N MET A 66 -16.38 1.82 16.65
CA MET A 66 -16.39 3.22 17.09
C MET A 66 -17.80 3.81 17.34
N GLY A 67 -18.84 3.25 16.71
CA GLY A 67 -20.23 3.62 16.95
C GLY A 67 -20.80 3.07 18.27
N ALA A 68 -20.21 1.99 18.81
CA ALA A 68 -20.63 1.39 20.08
C ALA A 68 -20.19 2.18 21.31
N PHE A 69 -19.29 3.17 21.16
CA PHE A 69 -18.67 3.86 22.30
C PHE A 69 -19.02 5.35 22.43
N GLY A 70 -19.73 5.94 21.46
CA GLY A 70 -20.14 7.35 21.50
C GLY A 70 -18.99 8.36 21.40
N GLY A 71 -19.15 9.41 20.58
CA GLY A 71 -18.18 10.52 20.46
C GLY A 71 -16.96 10.26 19.56
N THR A 72 -16.15 11.31 19.35
CA THR A 72 -14.96 11.29 18.48
C THR A 72 -13.80 10.55 19.16
N THR A 73 -13.65 9.26 18.86
CA THR A 73 -12.60 8.40 19.43
C THR A 73 -11.45 8.27 18.42
N LYS A 74 -10.21 8.33 18.90
CA LYS A 74 -9.01 8.12 18.07
C LYS A 74 -8.46 6.70 18.30
N ALA A 75 -8.06 6.02 17.24
CA ALA A 75 -7.31 4.77 17.35
C ALA A 75 -5.92 4.96 16.75
N LYS A 76 -4.87 4.61 17.49
CA LYS A 76 -3.51 4.46 16.97
C LYS A 76 -3.24 2.97 16.83
N SER A 77 -2.94 2.53 15.63
CA SER A 77 -2.51 1.16 15.34
C SER A 77 -1.04 1.19 14.95
N GLU A 78 -0.26 0.26 15.48
CA GLU A 78 1.16 0.13 15.23
C GLU A 78 1.48 -1.32 14.85
N LEU A 79 2.23 -1.49 13.75
CA LEU A 79 2.80 -2.76 13.34
C LEU A 79 4.27 -2.81 13.79
N VAL A 80 4.60 -3.76 14.64
CA VAL A 80 5.94 -4.00 15.18
C VAL A 80 6.50 -5.31 14.62
N GLY A 81 7.84 -5.44 14.60
CA GLY A 81 8.51 -6.67 14.18
C GLY A 81 8.79 -6.79 12.67
N VAL A 82 8.50 -5.77 11.87
CA VAL A 82 8.96 -5.71 10.47
C VAL A 82 10.37 -5.14 10.43
N THR A 83 11.33 -5.93 9.92
CA THR A 83 12.74 -5.52 9.85
C THR A 83 13.10 -4.90 8.49
N PRO A 84 14.23 -4.15 8.38
CA PRO A 84 14.76 -3.68 7.10
C PRO A 84 14.96 -4.80 6.07
N GLU A 85 15.40 -5.96 6.52
CA GLU A 85 15.64 -7.13 5.66
C GLU A 85 14.32 -7.65 5.07
N MET A 86 13.26 -7.70 5.89
CA MET A 86 11.92 -8.07 5.42
C MET A 86 11.38 -7.08 4.39
N MET A 87 11.55 -5.77 4.63
CA MET A 87 11.13 -4.72 3.68
C MET A 87 11.89 -4.83 2.36
N GLN A 88 13.20 -5.05 2.40
CA GLN A 88 14.00 -5.24 1.21
C GLN A 88 13.59 -6.51 0.45
N ALA A 89 13.36 -7.62 1.14
CA ALA A 89 12.93 -8.88 0.54
C ALA A 89 11.58 -8.74 -0.18
N VAL A 90 10.61 -8.06 0.45
CA VAL A 90 9.31 -7.76 -0.19
C VAL A 90 9.49 -6.87 -1.42
N THR A 91 10.36 -5.86 -1.33
CA THR A 91 10.62 -4.93 -2.44
C THR A 91 11.26 -5.63 -3.63
N ASP A 92 12.24 -6.50 -3.38
CA ASP A 92 12.93 -7.29 -4.40
C ASP A 92 11.98 -8.31 -5.06
N ALA A 93 11.18 -9.02 -4.25
CA ALA A 93 10.18 -9.96 -4.74
C ALA A 93 9.12 -9.26 -5.62
N ALA A 94 8.60 -8.12 -5.16
CA ALA A 94 7.62 -7.34 -5.91
C ALA A 94 8.17 -6.85 -7.27
N TYR A 95 9.44 -6.43 -7.32
CA TYR A 95 10.08 -6.01 -8.55
C TYR A 95 10.32 -7.18 -9.52
N ALA A 96 10.83 -8.30 -9.03
CA ALA A 96 11.08 -9.47 -9.86
C ALA A 96 9.78 -10.00 -10.49
N ASP A 97 8.71 -10.06 -9.70
CA ASP A 97 7.38 -10.44 -10.17
C ASP A 97 6.83 -9.42 -11.16
N PHE A 98 6.95 -8.11 -10.89
CA PHE A 98 6.53 -7.07 -11.83
C PHE A 98 7.23 -7.19 -13.19
N VAL A 99 8.55 -7.37 -13.21
CA VAL A 99 9.33 -7.59 -14.45
C VAL A 99 8.83 -8.82 -15.18
N SER A 100 8.63 -9.94 -14.46
CA SER A 100 8.13 -11.18 -15.04
C SER A 100 6.76 -11.00 -15.70
N GLN A 101 5.81 -10.36 -15.01
CA GLN A 101 4.47 -10.09 -15.53
C GLN A 101 4.50 -9.13 -16.72
N LEU A 102 5.38 -8.13 -16.70
CA LEU A 102 5.53 -7.16 -17.79
C LEU A 102 6.06 -7.85 -19.05
N THR A 103 7.07 -8.70 -18.91
CA THR A 103 7.61 -9.52 -20.00
C THR A 103 6.57 -10.53 -20.51
N ALA A 104 5.85 -11.22 -19.62
CA ALA A 104 4.78 -12.14 -19.98
C ALA A 104 3.63 -11.45 -20.73
N SER A 105 3.43 -10.15 -20.48
CA SER A 105 2.44 -9.31 -21.18
C SER A 105 2.93 -8.81 -22.56
N GLY A 106 4.13 -9.20 -22.98
CA GLY A 106 4.70 -8.93 -24.30
C GLY A 106 5.54 -7.65 -24.40
N TYR A 107 5.97 -7.08 -23.27
CA TYR A 107 6.95 -5.99 -23.27
C TYR A 107 8.38 -6.52 -23.30
N SER A 108 9.25 -5.82 -24.04
CA SER A 108 10.70 -6.00 -23.95
C SER A 108 11.25 -5.08 -22.87
N VAL A 109 11.76 -5.64 -21.78
CA VAL A 109 12.25 -4.89 -20.62
C VAL A 109 13.76 -4.76 -20.68
N GLN A 110 14.27 -3.54 -20.77
CA GLN A 110 15.70 -3.24 -20.79
C GLN A 110 16.35 -3.47 -19.42
N ALA A 111 17.64 -3.79 -19.44
CA ALA A 111 18.42 -3.92 -18.22
C ALA A 111 18.51 -2.56 -17.51
N PRO A 112 18.42 -2.50 -16.17
CA PRO A 112 18.56 -1.24 -15.44
C PRO A 112 19.86 -0.49 -15.78
N GLY A 113 20.96 -1.22 -16.00
CA GLY A 113 22.25 -0.64 -16.37
C GLY A 113 22.18 0.27 -17.61
N ASP A 114 21.37 -0.09 -18.61
CA ASP A 114 21.24 0.69 -19.86
C ASP A 114 20.60 2.06 -19.61
N LEU A 115 19.66 2.14 -18.66
CA LEU A 115 19.01 3.39 -18.28
C LEU A 115 19.93 4.22 -17.38
N PHE A 116 20.45 3.63 -16.30
CA PHE A 116 21.15 4.38 -15.27
C PHE A 116 22.58 4.79 -15.66
N ALA A 117 23.21 4.10 -16.62
CA ALA A 117 24.48 4.52 -17.20
C ALA A 117 24.33 5.61 -18.27
N HIS A 118 23.11 5.92 -18.72
CA HIS A 118 22.88 6.88 -19.79
C HIS A 118 23.18 8.32 -19.35
N ALA A 119 23.72 9.14 -20.24
CA ALA A 119 24.13 10.52 -19.94
C ALA A 119 23.00 11.41 -19.41
N THR A 120 21.75 11.13 -19.78
CA THR A 120 20.57 11.83 -19.26
C THR A 120 20.35 11.62 -17.76
N MET A 121 20.86 10.52 -17.21
CA MET A 121 20.76 10.17 -15.79
C MET A 121 21.93 10.68 -14.95
N ALA A 122 23.00 11.20 -15.57
CA ALA A 122 24.25 11.56 -14.88
C ALA A 122 24.09 12.62 -13.76
N LYS A 123 23.06 13.47 -13.84
CA LYS A 123 22.76 14.49 -12.82
C LYS A 123 21.64 14.10 -11.87
N THR A 124 21.03 12.94 -12.08
CA THR A 124 19.94 12.44 -11.24
C THR A 124 20.53 11.94 -9.93
N LYS A 125 20.08 12.51 -8.81
CA LYS A 125 20.52 12.08 -7.49
C LYS A 125 19.58 11.01 -6.96
N SER A 126 20.15 9.93 -6.45
CA SER A 126 19.41 8.98 -5.62
C SER A 126 18.99 9.65 -4.32
N GLN A 127 17.83 9.28 -3.83
CA GLN A 127 17.48 9.48 -2.42
C GLN A 127 18.24 8.49 -1.55
N ASP A 128 18.39 8.83 -0.27
CA ASP A 128 18.90 7.91 0.74
C ASP A 128 17.87 6.82 1.03
N MET A 129 18.32 5.59 1.28
CA MET A 129 17.47 4.45 1.63
C MET A 129 17.81 3.97 3.05
N PRO A 130 16.80 3.75 3.93
CA PRO A 130 15.37 3.96 3.71
C PRO A 130 14.97 5.44 3.58
N LEU A 131 13.97 5.71 2.73
CA LEU A 131 13.42 7.06 2.57
C LEU A 131 12.13 7.20 3.38
N ASP A 132 12.17 8.03 4.41
CA ASP A 132 11.01 8.30 5.26
C ASP A 132 10.19 9.49 4.75
N ILE A 133 8.90 9.27 4.51
CA ILE A 133 7.98 10.32 4.06
C ILE A 133 6.75 10.35 4.97
N ASN A 134 6.45 11.54 5.49
CA ASN A 134 5.16 11.79 6.12
C ASN A 134 4.07 11.87 5.05
N ILE A 135 3.10 10.96 5.12
CA ILE A 135 2.00 10.86 4.16
C ILE A 135 0.67 11.23 4.84
N ALA A 136 -0.19 11.93 4.09
CA ALA A 136 -1.49 12.36 4.56
C ALA A 136 -2.59 11.36 4.12
N LEU A 137 -2.77 10.27 4.88
CA LEU A 137 -3.69 9.17 4.52
C LEU A 137 -5.13 9.64 4.25
N GLU A 138 -5.70 10.43 5.16
CA GLU A 138 -7.05 10.99 5.05
C GLU A 138 -7.11 12.42 5.61
N LYS A 139 -8.28 13.08 5.50
CA LYS A 139 -8.52 14.41 6.07
C LYS A 139 -8.37 14.39 7.60
N GLY A 140 -7.16 14.66 8.07
CA GLY A 140 -6.81 14.70 9.49
C GLY A 140 -6.03 13.49 10.01
N SER A 141 -5.80 12.48 9.16
CA SER A 141 -4.97 11.31 9.46
C SER A 141 -3.59 11.49 8.82
N LYS A 142 -2.54 11.17 9.58
CA LYS A 142 -1.14 11.23 9.14
C LYS A 142 -0.49 9.88 9.41
N GLY A 143 0.29 9.41 8.46
CA GLY A 143 1.13 8.21 8.61
C GLY A 143 2.57 8.53 8.22
N LYS A 144 3.47 7.61 8.55
CA LYS A 144 4.84 7.61 8.08
C LYS A 144 5.02 6.41 7.15
N ALA A 145 5.44 6.67 5.93
CA ALA A 145 5.81 5.64 4.97
C ALA A 145 7.33 5.56 4.86
N THR A 146 7.85 4.34 4.98
CA THR A 146 9.28 4.04 4.81
C THR A 146 9.46 3.40 3.45
N TYR A 147 10.17 4.05 2.52
CA TYR A 147 10.33 3.59 1.14
C TYR A 147 11.66 2.88 0.92
N TYR A 148 11.58 1.79 0.16
CA TYR A 148 12.71 1.01 -0.33
C TYR A 148 12.67 0.92 -1.86
N LYS A 149 13.86 0.82 -2.47
CA LYS A 149 14.04 0.42 -3.86
C LYS A 149 14.49 -1.04 -3.94
N PRO A 150 14.27 -1.73 -5.08
CA PRO A 150 14.89 -3.02 -5.31
C PRO A 150 16.41 -2.95 -5.32
N THR A 151 17.06 -4.01 -4.88
CA THR A 151 18.53 -4.18 -4.98
C THR A 151 19.00 -4.12 -6.44
N ALA A 152 18.16 -4.57 -7.38
CA ALA A 152 18.42 -4.54 -8.82
C ALA A 152 18.48 -3.13 -9.42
N LEU A 153 17.95 -2.09 -8.75
CA LEU A 153 18.01 -0.71 -9.23
C LEU A 153 19.13 0.05 -8.49
N PRO A 154 19.96 0.86 -9.18
CA PRO A 154 21.08 1.56 -8.55
C PRO A 154 20.66 2.81 -7.75
N ALA A 155 19.49 3.40 -8.05
CA ALA A 155 19.05 4.65 -7.41
C ALA A 155 17.58 4.59 -6.98
N LEU A 156 17.27 5.22 -5.84
CA LEU A 156 15.92 5.40 -5.35
C LEU A 156 15.44 6.74 -5.89
N LEU A 157 14.54 6.69 -6.88
CA LEU A 157 14.03 7.87 -7.56
C LEU A 157 12.53 8.00 -7.30
N MET A 158 12.12 9.17 -6.84
CA MET A 158 10.71 9.56 -6.77
C MET A 158 10.38 10.42 -7.99
N ILE A 159 9.18 10.31 -8.54
CA ILE A 159 8.66 11.23 -9.56
C ILE A 159 7.43 11.99 -9.04
N PRO A 160 7.02 13.09 -9.69
CA PRO A 160 5.89 13.89 -9.22
C PRO A 160 4.61 13.06 -9.07
N GLY A 161 4.06 13.10 -7.86
CA GLY A 161 2.86 12.37 -7.47
C GLY A 161 3.09 10.92 -7.03
N ASP A 162 4.33 10.48 -6.82
CA ASP A 162 4.62 9.22 -6.10
C ASP A 162 4.38 9.34 -4.58
N PHE A 163 4.45 10.57 -4.07
CA PHE A 163 4.19 10.88 -2.67
C PHE A 163 3.39 12.19 -2.55
N MET A 164 2.66 12.33 -1.44
CA MET A 164 1.94 13.55 -1.09
C MET A 164 2.44 14.05 0.26
N GLY A 165 3.60 14.73 0.25
CA GLY A 165 4.19 15.33 1.44
C GLY A 165 3.68 16.75 1.70
N SER A 166 3.66 17.17 2.96
CA SER A 166 3.36 18.56 3.36
C SER A 166 4.57 19.18 4.07
N GLY A 167 4.75 20.51 3.92
CA GLY A 167 5.83 21.27 4.57
C GLY A 167 7.09 21.49 3.72
N LEU A 168 8.10 22.14 4.30
CA LEU A 168 9.31 22.56 3.57
C LEU A 168 10.14 21.37 3.04
N SER A 169 10.17 20.24 3.75
CA SER A 169 10.84 19.02 3.30
C SER A 169 10.19 18.41 2.05
N SER A 170 8.87 18.58 1.87
CA SER A 170 8.20 18.09 0.66
C SER A 170 8.52 18.95 -0.57
N MET A 171 8.85 20.23 -0.39
CA MET A 171 9.24 21.11 -1.50
C MET A 171 10.56 20.66 -2.14
N GLY A 172 11.59 20.39 -1.34
CA GLY A 172 12.89 19.90 -1.83
C GLY A 172 12.78 18.54 -2.54
N MET A 173 12.00 17.62 -1.94
CA MET A 173 11.69 16.33 -2.54
C MET A 173 10.94 16.46 -3.88
N ASN A 174 9.98 17.37 -3.98
CA ASN A 174 9.25 17.61 -5.24
C ASN A 174 10.16 18.20 -6.32
N MET A 175 11.11 19.05 -5.96
CA MET A 175 12.12 19.55 -6.92
C MET A 175 13.00 18.42 -7.44
N GLN A 176 13.51 17.56 -6.56
CA GLN A 176 14.31 16.39 -6.95
C GLN A 176 13.49 15.42 -7.80
N ALA A 177 12.22 15.19 -7.44
CA ALA A 177 11.31 14.37 -8.22
C ALA A 177 11.06 14.94 -9.62
N GLY A 178 10.92 16.27 -9.73
CA GLY A 178 10.84 16.96 -11.02
C GLY A 178 12.09 16.75 -11.88
N GLN A 179 13.29 16.83 -11.28
CA GLN A 179 14.55 16.56 -11.98
C GLN A 179 14.65 15.10 -12.45
N ALA A 180 14.29 14.14 -11.61
CA ALA A 180 14.25 12.73 -11.98
C ALA A 180 13.26 12.49 -13.13
N SER A 181 12.05 13.03 -13.05
CA SER A 181 11.04 12.93 -14.11
C SER A 181 11.52 13.52 -15.45
N MET A 182 12.22 14.65 -15.42
CA MET A 182 12.84 15.21 -16.63
C MET A 182 13.95 14.31 -17.20
N ALA A 183 14.84 13.79 -16.35
CA ALA A 183 15.92 12.90 -16.77
C ALA A 183 15.39 11.61 -17.42
N LEU A 184 14.36 11.01 -16.81
CA LEU A 184 13.68 9.83 -17.33
C LEU A 184 12.91 10.13 -18.63
N THR A 185 12.31 11.32 -18.75
CA THR A 185 11.67 11.77 -20.01
C THR A 185 12.69 11.97 -21.13
N ASN A 186 13.86 12.51 -20.80
CA ASN A 186 14.94 12.70 -21.77
C ASN A 186 15.53 11.35 -22.19
N TYR A 187 15.66 10.40 -21.27
CA TYR A 187 16.04 9.03 -21.59
C TYR A 187 15.03 8.39 -22.54
N ALA A 188 13.73 8.44 -22.21
CA ALA A 188 12.67 7.87 -23.04
C ALA A 188 12.73 8.36 -24.50
N LYS A 189 12.97 9.67 -24.68
CA LYS A 189 13.15 10.30 -25.99
C LYS A 189 14.44 9.85 -26.68
N ALA A 190 15.56 9.87 -25.98
CA ALA A 190 16.88 9.59 -26.56
C ALA A 190 17.06 8.11 -26.93
N ALA A 191 16.62 7.20 -26.06
CA ALA A 191 16.69 5.77 -26.28
C ALA A 191 15.52 5.22 -27.12
N ASN A 192 14.49 6.05 -27.39
CA ASN A 192 13.24 5.66 -28.04
C ASN A 192 12.55 4.47 -27.33
N VAL A 193 12.47 4.53 -26.00
CA VAL A 193 11.98 3.48 -25.11
C VAL A 193 10.99 4.07 -24.11
N GLY A 194 9.94 3.32 -23.75
CA GLY A 194 9.03 3.74 -22.69
C GLY A 194 9.66 3.59 -21.31
N VAL A 195 9.55 4.57 -20.42
CA VAL A 195 10.05 4.44 -19.04
C VAL A 195 8.90 4.21 -18.07
N VAL A 196 8.93 3.08 -17.38
CA VAL A 196 7.93 2.70 -16.38
C VAL A 196 8.44 3.06 -14.99
N ASN A 197 7.61 3.75 -14.22
CA ASN A 197 7.86 4.15 -12.85
C ASN A 197 6.73 3.62 -11.99
N VAL A 198 7.05 2.91 -10.91
CA VAL A 198 6.07 2.24 -10.06
C VAL A 198 6.27 2.63 -8.61
N VAL A 199 5.17 2.94 -7.93
CA VAL A 199 5.15 3.06 -6.47
C VAL A 199 4.02 2.25 -5.88
N TYR A 200 4.34 1.42 -4.89
CA TYR A 200 3.38 0.67 -4.08
C TYR A 200 3.43 1.18 -2.64
N LEU A 201 2.28 1.28 -2.00
CA LEU A 201 2.19 1.63 -0.59
C LEU A 201 1.51 0.50 0.17
N ILE A 202 2.29 -0.30 0.89
CA ILE A 202 1.81 -1.43 1.68
C ILE A 202 1.30 -0.92 3.03
N ASP A 203 0.03 -1.21 3.30
CA ASP A 203 -0.72 -0.80 4.48
C ASP A 203 -1.31 -2.03 5.17
N PHE A 204 -1.05 -2.16 6.48
CA PHE A 204 -1.60 -3.20 7.35
C PHE A 204 -2.95 -2.80 7.97
N SER A 205 -3.32 -1.52 7.88
CA SER A 205 -4.58 -0.98 8.38
C SER A 205 -5.56 -0.83 7.22
N GLN A 206 -6.39 -1.84 6.95
CA GLN A 206 -7.40 -1.74 5.88
C GLN A 206 -8.56 -0.81 6.24
N GLN A 207 -8.32 0.50 6.21
CA GLN A 207 -9.27 1.54 6.64
C GLN A 207 -10.57 1.58 5.81
N LYS A 208 -10.54 1.14 4.55
CA LYS A 208 -11.68 1.23 3.63
C LYS A 208 -12.65 0.02 3.65
N ARG A 209 -12.48 -0.94 4.58
CA ARG A 209 -13.42 -2.06 4.73
C ARG A 209 -14.32 -1.88 5.96
N PRO A 210 -15.64 -1.71 5.79
CA PRO A 210 -16.59 -1.95 6.88
C PRO A 210 -16.39 -3.37 7.42
N GLY A 211 -16.04 -3.50 8.70
CA GLY A 211 -15.85 -4.81 9.35
C GLY A 211 -14.44 -5.41 9.35
N ALA A 212 -13.41 -4.72 8.83
CA ALA A 212 -12.01 -5.22 8.91
C ALA A 212 -11.50 -5.43 10.35
N PHE A 213 -12.16 -4.80 11.33
CA PHE A 213 -11.91 -5.01 12.75
C PHE A 213 -13.22 -5.26 13.49
N SER A 214 -13.72 -6.51 13.46
CA SER A 214 -14.83 -6.93 14.33
C SER A 214 -14.27 -7.31 15.71
N PHE A 215 -14.52 -6.48 16.73
CA PHE A 215 -14.17 -6.83 18.12
C PHE A 215 -15.44 -7.27 18.85
N GLY A 216 -15.71 -8.57 18.75
CA GLY A 216 -16.85 -9.25 19.36
C GLY A 216 -16.69 -10.77 19.42
N GLY A 217 -15.46 -11.26 19.69
CA GLY A 217 -15.20 -12.69 19.90
C GLY A 217 -14.89 -13.54 18.66
N LEU A 218 -14.60 -12.94 17.50
CA LEU A 218 -14.19 -13.65 16.28
C LEU A 218 -12.81 -13.20 15.79
N GLN A 219 -12.09 -14.16 15.17
CA GLN A 219 -10.73 -14.04 14.61
C GLN A 219 -10.53 -12.73 13.82
N VAL A 220 -9.46 -12.01 14.17
CA VAL A 220 -9.02 -10.84 13.40
C VAL A 220 -8.16 -11.36 12.25
N ASN A 221 -8.75 -11.55 11.07
CA ASN A 221 -7.98 -11.73 9.85
C ASN A 221 -7.26 -10.41 9.55
N SER A 222 -5.96 -10.36 9.84
CA SER A 222 -5.11 -9.24 9.48
C SER A 222 -4.88 -9.25 7.99
N ALA A 223 -5.53 -8.37 7.26
CA ALA A 223 -5.39 -8.34 5.82
C ALA A 223 -4.33 -7.29 5.44
N LEU A 224 -3.30 -7.71 4.68
CA LEU A 224 -2.30 -6.79 4.11
C LEU A 224 -2.86 -6.19 2.83
N SER A 225 -2.57 -4.92 2.57
CA SER A 225 -3.10 -4.25 1.38
C SER A 225 -2.12 -3.31 0.71
N VAL A 226 -2.32 -3.11 -0.59
CA VAL A 226 -1.72 -2.00 -1.32
C VAL A 226 -2.72 -0.85 -1.36
N SER A 227 -2.34 0.30 -0.79
CA SER A 227 -3.21 1.44 -0.55
C SER A 227 -3.60 2.13 -1.86
N ALA A 228 -4.90 2.43 -1.97
CA ALA A 228 -5.47 3.18 -3.08
C ALA A 228 -4.99 4.64 -3.06
N ASP A 229 -5.04 5.29 -4.21
CA ASP A 229 -4.65 6.68 -4.47
C ASP A 229 -3.15 7.00 -4.33
N TYR A 230 -2.39 6.20 -3.58
CA TYR A 230 -0.92 6.29 -3.49
C TYR A 230 -0.19 5.31 -4.42
N SER A 231 -0.79 4.15 -4.68
CA SER A 231 -0.16 3.14 -5.53
C SER A 231 -0.48 3.39 -6.99
N ARG A 232 0.57 3.48 -7.81
CA ARG A 232 0.45 3.87 -9.23
C ARG A 232 1.59 3.35 -10.08
N ALA A 233 1.31 3.24 -11.37
CA ALA A 233 2.31 3.10 -12.43
C ALA A 233 2.24 4.30 -13.37
N THR A 234 3.39 4.86 -13.73
CA THR A 234 3.52 5.93 -14.73
C THR A 234 4.41 5.42 -15.86
N LEU A 235 3.85 5.36 -17.07
CA LEU A 235 4.60 5.12 -18.30
C LEU A 235 4.90 6.47 -18.97
N ILE A 236 6.18 6.78 -19.15
CA ILE A 236 6.65 7.90 -19.96
C ILE A 236 6.96 7.35 -21.35
N ALA A 237 6.19 7.73 -22.36
CA ALA A 237 6.41 7.26 -23.73
C ALA A 237 7.59 7.99 -24.41
N PRO A 238 8.13 7.45 -25.51
CA PRO A 238 9.23 8.09 -26.26
C PRO A 238 8.92 9.51 -26.75
N ASN A 239 7.65 9.84 -26.94
CA ASN A 239 7.21 11.20 -27.28
C ASN A 239 7.24 12.18 -26.08
N GLY A 240 7.63 11.72 -24.89
CA GLY A 240 7.69 12.46 -23.64
C GLY A 240 6.35 12.66 -22.93
N LYS A 241 5.24 12.15 -23.48
CA LYS A 241 3.94 12.18 -22.83
C LYS A 241 3.80 11.01 -21.87
N GLN A 242 2.93 11.17 -20.87
CA GLN A 242 2.78 10.18 -19.80
C GLN A 242 1.39 9.54 -19.81
N SER A 243 1.36 8.25 -19.52
CA SER A 243 0.17 7.50 -19.12
C SER A 243 0.30 7.16 -17.64
N VAL A 244 -0.68 7.53 -16.84
CA VAL A 244 -0.68 7.29 -15.38
C VAL A 244 -1.83 6.38 -15.02
N ILE A 245 -1.53 5.27 -14.37
CA ILE A 245 -2.53 4.36 -13.81
C ILE A 245 -2.46 4.43 -12.30
N THR A 246 -3.56 4.79 -11.67
CA THR A 246 -3.69 4.91 -10.22
C THR A 246 -4.68 3.88 -9.69
N VAL A 247 -4.28 3.14 -8.66
CA VAL A 247 -5.16 2.21 -7.95
C VAL A 247 -6.26 2.98 -7.22
N LYS A 248 -7.52 2.62 -7.43
CA LYS A 248 -8.70 3.30 -6.84
C LYS A 248 -9.40 2.50 -5.76
N ALA A 249 -9.20 1.19 -5.73
CA ALA A 249 -9.64 0.31 -4.67
C ALA A 249 -8.42 -0.42 -4.09
N PRO A 250 -8.27 -0.51 -2.75
CA PRO A 250 -7.13 -1.19 -2.17
C PRO A 250 -7.12 -2.66 -2.59
N VAL A 251 -5.94 -3.18 -2.89
CA VAL A 251 -5.74 -4.60 -3.23
C VAL A 251 -5.36 -5.33 -1.95
N ALA A 252 -6.29 -6.12 -1.42
CA ALA A 252 -6.20 -6.75 -0.12
C ALA A 252 -5.92 -8.26 -0.25
N VAL A 253 -4.99 -8.76 0.56
CA VAL A 253 -4.76 -10.18 0.78
C VAL A 253 -5.14 -10.50 2.21
N GLU A 254 -6.00 -11.50 2.39
CA GLU A 254 -6.39 -12.00 3.72
C GLU A 254 -5.45 -13.13 4.14
N GLY A 255 -5.08 -13.17 5.42
CA GLY A 255 -4.22 -14.21 5.96
C GLY A 255 -3.81 -13.95 7.39
N GLU A 256 -3.05 -14.88 7.96
CA GLU A 256 -2.44 -14.72 9.28
C GLU A 256 -1.06 -14.10 9.16
N PHE A 257 -1.01 -12.78 8.99
CA PHE A 257 0.24 -12.03 8.79
C PHE A 257 0.75 -11.35 10.06
N VAL A 258 -0.11 -11.13 11.05
CA VAL A 258 0.26 -10.48 12.31
C VAL A 258 -0.39 -11.17 13.52
N GLU A 259 0.27 -11.07 14.66
CA GLU A 259 -0.26 -11.43 15.98
C GLU A 259 -0.62 -10.19 16.78
N LYS A 260 -1.76 -10.21 17.47
CA LYS A 260 -2.20 -9.08 18.28
C LYS A 260 -1.55 -9.14 19.66
N SER A 261 -0.91 -8.05 20.08
CA SER A 261 -0.55 -7.80 21.48
C SER A 261 -1.30 -6.56 22.00
N ASP A 262 -2.03 -6.71 23.10
CA ASP A 262 -2.69 -5.55 23.74
C ASP A 262 -1.63 -4.75 24.52
N ALA A 263 -1.11 -3.70 23.90
CA ALA A 263 -0.07 -2.83 24.46
C ALA A 263 -0.61 -1.74 25.42
N SER A 264 -1.86 -1.84 25.89
CA SER A 264 -2.41 -0.89 26.86
C SER A 264 -1.80 -1.12 28.26
N SER A 265 -1.23 -0.08 28.87
CA SER A 265 -0.66 -0.17 30.23
C SER A 265 -1.75 -0.51 31.27
N GLY A 266 -1.41 -1.23 32.34
CA GLY A 266 -2.37 -1.66 33.38
C GLY A 266 -3.14 -0.51 34.04
N GLY A 267 -2.54 0.68 34.13
CA GLY A 267 -3.19 1.90 34.64
C GLY A 267 -4.27 2.44 33.70
N ASP A 268 -4.07 2.34 32.38
CA ASP A 268 -5.07 2.73 31.39
C ASP A 268 -6.30 1.83 31.46
N LYS A 269 -6.12 0.53 31.75
CA LYS A 269 -7.22 -0.45 31.88
C LYS A 269 -8.08 -0.19 33.13
N ALA A 270 -7.48 0.22 34.25
CA ALA A 270 -8.19 0.50 35.50
C ALA A 270 -8.99 1.82 35.45
N LEU A 271 -8.40 2.89 34.89
CA LEU A 271 -9.12 4.14 34.61
C LEU A 271 -10.26 3.95 33.59
N GLN A 272 -10.10 3.01 32.65
CA GLN A 272 -11.13 2.67 31.66
C GLN A 272 -12.32 1.91 32.26
N ALA A 273 -12.08 0.98 33.20
CA ALA A 273 -13.16 0.31 33.90
C ALA A 273 -13.99 1.29 34.75
N GLY A 274 -13.32 2.20 35.47
CA GLY A 274 -13.99 3.25 36.26
C GLY A 274 -14.77 4.26 35.39
N ALA A 275 -14.21 4.66 34.24
CA ALA A 275 -14.85 5.62 33.34
C ALA A 275 -16.04 5.04 32.55
N ASN A 276 -16.05 3.73 32.26
CA ASN A 276 -17.19 3.08 31.59
C ASN A 276 -18.40 2.93 32.54
N VAL A 277 -18.15 2.67 33.82
CA VAL A 277 -19.22 2.61 34.84
C VAL A 277 -19.75 4.01 35.17
N ALA A 278 -18.87 5.01 35.34
CA ALA A 278 -19.28 6.39 35.58
C ALA A 278 -19.98 7.03 34.38
N GLY A 279 -19.53 6.73 33.15
CA GLY A 279 -20.15 7.22 31.91
C GLY A 279 -21.51 6.58 31.62
N GLY A 280 -21.69 5.30 31.97
CA GLY A 280 -22.97 4.59 31.82
C GLY A 280 -24.07 5.14 32.74
N VAL A 281 -23.73 5.53 33.98
CA VAL A 281 -24.68 6.12 34.93
C VAL A 281 -24.99 7.59 34.58
N ALA A 282 -24.02 8.37 34.10
CA ALA A 282 -24.24 9.74 33.67
C ALA A 282 -25.09 9.87 32.38
N ALA A 283 -24.96 8.91 31.45
CA ALA A 283 -25.75 8.88 30.21
C ALA A 283 -27.24 8.58 30.44
N VAL A 284 -27.58 7.81 31.49
CA VAL A 284 -28.97 7.52 31.88
C VAL A 284 -29.64 8.73 32.55
N LEU A 285 -28.87 9.65 33.13
CA LEU A 285 -29.38 10.81 33.88
C LEU A 285 -29.44 12.12 33.09
N GLY A 286 -29.31 12.08 31.76
CA GLY A 286 -29.52 13.25 30.89
C GLY A 286 -28.47 14.37 31.01
N PHE A 287 -27.40 14.17 31.79
CA PHE A 287 -26.27 15.09 31.81
C PHE A 287 -25.41 14.83 30.58
N GLY A 288 -25.44 15.76 29.62
CA GLY A 288 -24.55 15.78 28.46
C GLY A 288 -23.08 15.79 28.91
N GLY A 289 -22.49 14.60 28.95
CA GLY A 289 -21.12 14.40 29.44
C GLY A 289 -20.07 15.07 28.56
N LEU A 290 -19.11 15.73 29.22
CA LEU A 290 -17.90 16.31 28.64
C LEU A 290 -17.22 15.37 27.65
N ARG A 291 -17.13 15.81 26.39
CA ARG A 291 -16.54 15.09 25.24
C ARG A 291 -15.02 15.03 25.34
N PHE A 292 -14.48 14.16 26.21
CA PHE A 292 -13.06 13.80 26.20
C PHE A 292 -12.79 12.76 25.10
N GLY A 293 -12.19 13.19 23.99
CA GLY A 293 -11.77 12.28 22.92
C GLY A 293 -10.67 11.33 23.39
N LYS A 294 -11.01 10.05 23.62
CA LYS A 294 -10.07 9.02 24.06
C LYS A 294 -9.26 8.50 22.87
N THR A 295 -7.94 8.34 23.04
CA THR A 295 -7.06 7.68 22.05
C THR A 295 -6.73 6.28 22.54
N ARG A 296 -7.06 5.23 21.78
CA ARG A 296 -6.69 3.85 22.09
C ARG A 296 -5.51 3.41 21.23
N LYS A 297 -4.55 2.68 21.81
CA LYS A 297 -3.37 2.16 21.11
C LYS A 297 -3.49 0.65 20.91
N PHE A 298 -3.20 0.14 19.72
CA PHE A 298 -3.15 -1.28 19.39
C PHE A 298 -1.79 -1.61 18.76
N ALA A 299 -1.16 -2.70 19.20
CA ALA A 299 0.07 -3.21 18.61
C ALA A 299 -0.22 -4.55 17.91
N PHE A 300 0.31 -4.69 16.70
CA PHE A 300 0.28 -5.88 15.88
C PHE A 300 1.72 -6.30 15.63
N THR A 301 2.07 -7.56 15.84
CA THR A 301 3.42 -8.10 15.65
C THR A 301 3.44 -8.86 14.33
N ALA A 302 4.28 -8.47 13.37
CA ALA A 302 4.42 -9.20 12.12
C ALA A 302 4.91 -10.64 12.38
N LYS A 303 4.32 -11.62 11.70
CA LYS A 303 4.82 -13.00 11.67
C LYS A 303 5.87 -13.09 10.54
N PRO A 304 7.17 -13.29 10.85
CA PRO A 304 8.19 -13.45 9.81
C PRO A 304 7.87 -14.61 8.86
N GLY A 305 8.22 -14.47 7.59
CA GLY A 305 7.82 -15.36 6.50
C GLY A 305 6.41 -15.05 5.98
N ASN A 306 5.41 -15.09 6.86
CA ASN A 306 4.01 -14.86 6.46
C ASN A 306 3.78 -13.42 6.01
N TYR A 307 4.34 -12.44 6.73
CA TYR A 307 4.19 -11.02 6.39
C TYR A 307 4.75 -10.72 5.00
N GLU A 308 5.95 -11.23 4.71
CA GLU A 308 6.64 -11.03 3.44
C GLU A 308 5.86 -11.66 2.29
N GLU A 309 5.34 -12.88 2.49
CA GLU A 309 4.50 -13.56 1.51
C GLU A 309 3.22 -12.77 1.22
N GLY A 310 2.51 -12.32 2.26
CA GLY A 310 1.27 -11.55 2.10
C GLY A 310 1.51 -10.18 1.45
N ALA A 311 2.59 -9.49 1.84
CA ALA A 311 2.98 -8.20 1.30
C ALA A 311 3.40 -8.30 -0.18
N ALA A 312 4.23 -9.30 -0.51
CA ALA A 312 4.63 -9.59 -1.88
C ALA A 312 3.42 -10.01 -2.73
N LYS A 313 2.49 -10.79 -2.19
CA LYS A 313 1.27 -11.18 -2.91
C LYS A 313 0.36 -9.98 -3.18
N ALA A 314 0.20 -9.07 -2.22
CA ALA A 314 -0.58 -7.85 -2.42
C ALA A 314 0.04 -6.95 -3.50
N ALA A 315 1.38 -6.83 -3.51
CA ALA A 315 2.12 -6.13 -4.56
C ALA A 315 1.94 -6.81 -5.93
N SER A 316 2.03 -8.15 -5.98
CA SER A 316 1.85 -8.96 -7.19
C SER A 316 0.47 -8.78 -7.83
N LEU A 317 -0.60 -8.89 -7.04
CA LEU A 317 -1.98 -8.66 -7.52
C LEU A 317 -2.17 -7.21 -8.00
N THR A 318 -1.47 -6.25 -7.39
CA THR A 318 -1.48 -4.86 -7.85
C THR A 318 -0.76 -4.73 -9.19
N SER A 319 0.39 -5.38 -9.37
CA SER A 319 1.10 -5.45 -10.65
C SER A 319 0.21 -6.00 -11.75
N GLU A 320 -0.51 -7.10 -11.49
CA GLU A 320 -1.42 -7.72 -12.46
C GLU A 320 -2.50 -6.73 -12.91
N MET A 321 -3.09 -6.00 -11.97
CA MET A 321 -4.10 -4.98 -12.25
C MET A 321 -3.55 -3.80 -13.07
N LEU A 322 -2.35 -3.32 -12.75
CA LEU A 322 -1.73 -2.18 -13.44
C LEU A 322 -1.30 -2.58 -14.86
N ILE A 323 -0.61 -3.71 -15.00
CA ILE A 323 -0.14 -4.24 -16.28
C ILE A 323 -1.32 -4.63 -17.16
N GLY A 324 -2.37 -5.22 -16.60
CA GLY A 324 -3.60 -5.56 -17.33
C GLY A 324 -4.29 -4.36 -17.99
N ARG A 325 -4.02 -3.13 -17.53
CA ARG A 325 -4.48 -1.89 -18.20
C ARG A 325 -3.47 -1.30 -19.18
N LEU A 326 -2.18 -1.57 -19.01
CA LEU A 326 -1.13 -1.12 -19.95
C LEU A 326 -1.04 -2.03 -21.17
N ALA A 327 -1.04 -3.35 -20.97
CA ALA A 327 -0.78 -4.33 -22.01
C ALA A 327 -1.71 -4.21 -23.24
N PRO A 328 -3.02 -3.92 -23.10
CA PRO A 328 -3.90 -3.72 -24.25
C PRO A 328 -3.63 -2.44 -25.05
N LEU A 329 -2.81 -1.52 -24.52
CA LEU A 329 -2.45 -0.26 -25.17
C LEU A 329 -1.19 -0.38 -26.02
N ARG A 330 -0.36 -1.42 -25.82
CA ARG A 330 0.81 -1.66 -26.67
C ARG A 330 0.39 -1.77 -28.14
#